data_AF-A0A8H4JAD0-F1
#
_entry.id   AF-A0A8H4JAD0-F1
#
_cell.length_a   1.000
_cell.length_b   1.000
_cell.length_c   1.000
_cell.angle_alpha   90.00
_cell.angle_beta   90.00
_cell.angle_gamma   90.00
#
_symmetry.space_group_name_H-M   'P 1'
#
loop_
_entity.id
_entity.type
_entity.pdbx_description
1 polymer ?
#
loop_
_entity_poly.entity_id
_entity_poly.type
_entity_poly.pdbx_seq_one_letter_code
_entity_poly.pdbx_strand_id
1 'polypeptide(L)'
;MHRKEPDAAPLTFPSPTYDALRSGLVRTELILLRVLKFELRIPTPFDFLPGYISQVMRDFDIGDTSTDAAHGFDRRSKEKKEAAKITDIMDTGIAKACKTKALFACKSYQLANYFPAKTIAAGCVYIVLKNRGLLLEVHAGTWLKEKIGRSIEMEDFEEAISILGQD
;
A
#
# COMPACT_ATOMS: atom_id res chain seq x y z
N MET A 1 31.49 -7.19 1.12
CA MET A 1 30.73 -6.05 0.57
C MET A 1 31.63 -5.28 -0.37
N HIS A 2 31.46 -5.44 -1.69
CA HIS A 2 32.17 -4.57 -2.65
C HIS A 2 31.51 -3.20 -2.64
N ARG A 3 32.28 -2.17 -2.25
CA ARG A 3 31.88 -0.78 -2.38
C ARG A 3 31.85 -0.49 -3.88
N LYS A 4 30.66 -0.38 -4.47
CA LYS A 4 30.52 0.09 -5.85
C LYS A 4 31.10 1.51 -5.89
N GLU A 5 32.25 1.67 -6.54
CA GLU A 5 32.75 3.00 -6.86
C GLU A 5 31.74 3.67 -7.80
N PRO A 6 31.41 4.94 -7.58
CA PRO A 6 30.47 5.64 -8.44
C PRO A 6 31.04 5.75 -9.86
N ASP A 7 30.21 5.46 -10.86
CA ASP A 7 30.60 5.47 -12.28
C ASP A 7 30.98 6.87 -12.80
N ALA A 8 30.76 7.93 -12.01
CA ALA A 8 31.05 9.31 -12.37
C ALA A 8 31.63 10.11 -11.19
N ALA A 9 32.41 11.14 -11.53
CA ALA A 9 32.97 12.07 -10.56
C ALA A 9 31.84 12.80 -9.79
N PRO A 10 32.05 13.14 -8.50
CA PRO A 10 31.08 13.88 -7.71
C PRO A 10 30.72 15.23 -8.35
N LEU A 11 29.43 15.58 -8.28
CA LEU A 11 28.94 16.87 -8.75
C LEU A 11 29.49 18.00 -7.85
N THR A 12 30.19 18.97 -8.42
CA THR A 12 30.79 20.09 -7.67
C THR A 12 29.94 21.35 -7.78
N PHE A 13 29.93 22.16 -6.71
CA PHE A 13 29.35 23.49 -6.69
C PHE A 13 30.46 24.54 -6.45
N PRO A 14 30.53 25.62 -7.25
CA PRO A 14 29.71 25.91 -8.43
C PRO A 14 30.15 25.10 -9.66
N SER A 15 29.21 24.67 -10.50
CA SER A 15 29.51 24.14 -11.84
C SER A 15 28.33 24.33 -12.81
N PRO A 16 28.58 24.52 -14.12
CA PRO A 16 27.51 24.65 -15.11
C PRO A 16 26.59 23.42 -15.15
N THR A 17 27.14 22.22 -14.94
CA THR A 17 26.38 20.96 -14.89
C THR A 17 25.43 20.94 -13.69
N TYR A 18 25.88 21.42 -12.52
CA TYR A 18 25.03 21.55 -11.34
C TYR A 18 23.88 22.54 -11.58
N ASP A 19 24.17 23.71 -12.16
CA ASP A 19 23.16 24.73 -12.41
C ASP A 19 22.13 24.27 -13.47
N ALA A 20 22.57 23.58 -14.51
CA ALA A 20 21.71 22.96 -15.50
C ALA A 20 20.79 21.90 -14.84
N LEU A 21 21.35 21.00 -14.02
CA LEU A 21 20.57 20.00 -13.31
C LEU A 21 19.53 20.64 -12.38
N ARG A 22 19.94 21.65 -11.61
CA ARG A 22 19.05 22.39 -10.70
C ARG A 22 17.89 23.03 -11.46
N SER A 23 18.18 23.75 -12.55
CA SER A 23 17.15 24.39 -13.37
C SER A 23 16.19 23.38 -14.01
N GLY A 24 16.73 22.25 -14.49
CA GLY A 24 15.96 21.14 -15.05
C GLY A 24 15.05 20.49 -14.03
N LEU A 25 15.54 20.23 -12.82
CA LEU A 25 14.76 19.60 -11.74
C LEU A 25 13.56 20.46 -11.36
N VAL A 26 13.75 21.77 -11.15
CA VAL A 26 12.67 22.72 -10.84
C VAL A 26 11.62 22.75 -11.96
N ARG A 27 12.06 22.75 -13.22
CA ARG A 27 11.14 22.77 -14.36
C ARG A 27 10.34 21.47 -14.47
N THR A 28 10.99 20.32 -14.31
CA THR A 28 10.35 19.01 -14.35
C THR A 28 9.37 18.84 -13.19
N GLU A 29 9.73 19.29 -11.99
CA GLU A 29 8.82 19.31 -10.83
C GLU A 29 7.54 20.10 -11.15
N LEU A 30 7.67 21.32 -11.68
CA LEU A 30 6.51 22.14 -12.07
C LEU A 30 5.65 21.47 -13.15
N ILE A 31 6.26 20.76 -14.10
CA ILE A 31 5.53 19.99 -15.11
C ILE A 31 4.76 18.84 -14.44
N LEU A 32 5.41 18.07 -13.57
CA LEU A 32 4.78 16.97 -12.83
C LEU A 32 3.60 17.48 -11.98
N LEU A 33 3.78 18.58 -11.25
CA LEU A 33 2.72 19.20 -10.46
C LEU A 33 1.51 19.60 -11.33
N ARG A 34 1.75 20.14 -12.53
CA ARG A 34 0.67 20.47 -13.48
C ARG A 34 -0.04 19.24 -14.03
N VAL A 35 0.71 18.18 -14.37
CA VAL A 35 0.15 16.90 -14.84
C VAL A 35 -0.75 16.28 -13.76
N LEU A 36 -0.28 16.29 -12.51
CA LEU A 36 -1.05 15.83 -11.35
C LEU A 36 -2.14 16.81 -10.91
N LYS A 37 -2.32 17.95 -11.61
CA LYS A 37 -3.26 19.02 -11.24
C LYS A 37 -3.12 19.48 -9.78
N PHE A 38 -1.89 19.46 -9.26
CA PHE A 38 -1.56 19.75 -7.87
C PHE A 38 -2.24 18.82 -6.84
N GLU A 39 -2.75 17.67 -7.27
CA GLU A 39 -3.26 16.62 -6.39
C GLU A 39 -2.11 15.78 -5.85
N LEU A 40 -1.55 16.21 -4.72
CA LEU A 40 -0.42 15.54 -4.06
C LEU A 40 -0.85 14.44 -3.09
N ARG A 41 -2.15 14.37 -2.78
CA ARG A 41 -2.70 13.41 -1.82
C ARG A 41 -3.17 12.16 -2.54
N ILE A 42 -2.21 11.42 -3.10
CA ILE A 42 -2.49 10.16 -3.78
C ILE A 42 -2.63 9.08 -2.71
N PRO A 43 -3.81 8.45 -2.56
CA PRO A 43 -4.00 7.37 -1.60
C PRO A 43 -3.15 6.17 -2.02
N THR A 44 -2.44 5.58 -1.07
CA THR A 44 -1.59 4.42 -1.31
C THR A 44 -2.14 3.19 -0.58
N PRO A 45 -1.84 1.96 -1.03
CA PRO A 45 -2.30 0.75 -0.33
C PRO A 45 -1.82 0.71 1.13
N PHE A 46 -0.68 1.32 1.43
CA PHE A 46 -0.11 1.40 2.78
C PHE A 46 -1.00 2.16 3.77
N ASP A 47 -1.85 3.07 3.29
CA ASP A 47 -2.78 3.84 4.14
C ASP A 47 -3.95 2.97 4.66
N PHE A 48 -4.23 1.86 3.99
CA PHE A 48 -5.36 0.96 4.29
C PHE A 48 -4.91 -0.33 4.97
N LEU A 49 -3.71 -0.81 4.65
CA LEU A 49 -3.14 -2.06 5.20
C LEU A 49 -3.29 -2.18 6.73
N PRO A 50 -2.95 -1.18 7.56
CA PRO A 50 -3.03 -1.33 9.02
C PRO A 50 -4.46 -1.62 9.49
N GLY A 51 -5.45 -0.95 8.91
CA GLY A 51 -6.86 -1.17 9.23
C GLY A 51 -7.34 -2.57 8.83
N TYR A 52 -7.03 -2.98 7.60
CA TYR A 52 -7.49 -4.28 7.09
C TYR A 52 -6.78 -5.46 7.75
N ILE A 53 -5.48 -5.35 8.03
CA ILE A 53 -4.76 -6.38 8.78
C ILE A 53 -5.33 -6.48 10.19
N SER A 54 -5.52 -5.36 10.89
CA SER A 54 -6.11 -5.37 12.23
C SER A 54 -7.50 -5.99 12.23
N GLN A 55 -8.31 -5.71 11.21
CA GLN A 55 -9.65 -6.29 11.09
C GLN A 55 -9.63 -7.80 10.88
N VAL A 56 -8.74 -8.30 10.02
CA VAL A 56 -8.64 -9.73 9.73
C VAL A 56 -7.95 -10.50 10.86
N MET A 57 -6.96 -9.92 11.53
CA MET A 57 -6.25 -10.57 12.64
C MET A 57 -7.12 -10.72 13.90
N ARG A 58 -8.20 -9.94 14.05
CA ARG A 58 -9.17 -10.09 15.15
C ARG A 58 -9.81 -11.47 15.20
N ASP A 59 -10.03 -12.10 14.04
CA ASP A 59 -10.63 -13.44 13.99
C ASP A 59 -9.67 -14.54 14.45
N PHE A 60 -8.37 -14.25 14.48
CA PHE A 60 -7.32 -15.18 14.92
C PHE A 60 -6.98 -15.01 16.41
N ASP A 61 -7.79 -14.24 17.15
CA ASP A 61 -7.68 -13.98 18.60
C ASP A 61 -6.32 -13.40 19.03
N ILE A 62 -5.67 -12.66 18.12
CA ILE A 62 -4.41 -11.95 18.38
C ILE A 62 -4.75 -10.55 18.91
N GLY A 63 -5.21 -10.48 20.17
CA GLY A 63 -5.26 -9.25 20.96
C GLY A 63 -6.62 -8.53 20.99
N ASP A 64 -7.11 -8.34 22.22
CA ASP A 64 -8.32 -7.60 22.59
C ASP A 64 -8.28 -6.15 22.08
N THR A 65 -8.89 -5.93 20.91
CA THR A 65 -8.98 -4.60 20.29
C THR A 65 -10.44 -4.24 20.08
N SER A 66 -10.93 -3.27 20.85
CA SER A 66 -12.34 -2.91 20.97
C SER A 66 -13.10 -2.80 19.63
N THR A 67 -14.36 -3.24 19.70
CA THR A 67 -15.36 -3.37 18.62
C THR A 67 -15.59 -2.08 17.82
N ASP A 68 -15.34 -0.92 18.42
CA ASP A 68 -15.60 0.39 17.80
C ASP A 68 -14.49 0.93 16.90
N ALA A 69 -13.32 0.29 16.79
CA ALA A 69 -12.19 0.84 16.03
C ALA A 69 -12.20 0.55 14.51
N ALA A 70 -12.97 -0.44 14.04
CA ALA A 70 -12.91 -0.92 12.65
C ALA A 70 -14.05 -0.40 11.74
N HIS A 71 -15.24 -0.14 12.29
CA HIS A 71 -16.35 0.40 11.49
C HIS A 71 -15.99 1.78 10.90
N GLY A 72 -15.96 1.86 9.58
CA GLY A 72 -15.68 3.11 8.85
C GLY A 72 -14.21 3.53 8.84
N PHE A 73 -13.25 2.61 9.00
CA PHE A 73 -11.81 2.94 8.91
C PHE A 73 -11.46 3.74 7.65
N ASP A 74 -12.05 3.38 6.51
CA ASP A 74 -11.88 4.10 5.24
C ASP A 74 -12.30 5.58 5.31
N ARG A 75 -13.24 5.92 6.21
CA ARG A 75 -13.78 7.27 6.41
C ARG A 75 -13.11 8.04 7.55
N ARG A 76 -12.18 7.43 8.31
CA ARG A 76 -11.51 8.07 9.45
C ARG A 76 -10.38 8.99 9.00
N SER A 77 -10.20 10.12 9.69
CA SER A 77 -9.04 11.00 9.50
C SER A 77 -7.74 10.31 9.91
N LYS A 78 -6.63 10.71 9.29
CA LYS A 78 -5.29 10.14 9.51
C LYS A 78 -4.86 10.19 10.99
N GLU A 79 -5.12 11.31 11.66
CA GLU A 79 -4.84 11.50 13.10
C GLU A 79 -5.58 10.48 13.99
N LYS A 80 -6.83 10.15 13.65
CA LYS A 80 -7.61 9.14 14.38
C LYS A 80 -7.13 7.70 14.13
N LYS A 81 -6.49 7.45 12.99
CA LYS A 81 -5.88 6.15 12.67
C LYS A 81 -4.56 5.95 13.42
N GLU A 82 -3.75 7.01 13.54
CA GLU A 82 -2.48 7.00 14.27
C GLU A 82 -2.66 6.88 15.79
N ALA A 83 -3.72 7.47 16.35
CA ALA A 83 -4.03 7.39 17.78
C ALA A 83 -4.41 5.99 18.29
N ALA A 84 -4.83 5.06 17.41
CA ALA A 84 -5.36 3.75 17.78
C ALA A 84 -4.30 2.68 18.12
N LYS A 85 -3.01 3.05 18.27
CA LYS A 85 -1.90 2.11 18.58
C LYS A 85 -1.84 0.89 17.64
N ILE A 86 -1.94 1.12 16.32
CA ILE A 86 -1.73 0.09 15.28
C ILE A 86 -0.22 -0.24 15.10
N THR A 87 0.63 0.17 16.02
CA THR A 87 2.09 0.00 15.94
C THR A 87 2.55 -1.44 16.16
N ASP A 88 1.86 -2.23 16.98
CA ASP A 88 2.27 -3.63 17.27
C ASP A 88 1.92 -4.60 16.13
N ILE A 89 0.77 -4.40 15.48
CA ILE A 89 0.27 -5.32 14.43
C ILE A 89 1.12 -5.24 13.16
N MET A 90 1.69 -4.07 12.87
CA MET A 90 2.46 -3.84 11.65
C MET A 90 3.89 -4.40 11.67
N ASP A 91 4.34 -4.89 12.82
CA ASP A 91 5.64 -5.55 13.01
C ASP A 91 5.58 -7.08 12.85
N THR A 92 4.37 -7.63 12.75
CA THR A 92 4.14 -9.05 12.50
C THR A 92 4.69 -9.50 11.14
N GLY A 93 5.04 -10.79 11.05
CA GLY A 93 5.51 -11.38 9.79
C GLY A 93 4.47 -11.30 8.66
N ILE A 94 3.17 -11.30 9.00
CA ILE A 94 2.07 -11.14 8.04
C ILE A 94 2.06 -9.70 7.52
N ALA A 95 2.10 -8.71 8.40
CA ALA A 95 2.10 -7.30 8.00
C ALA A 95 3.32 -6.93 7.14
N LYS A 96 4.50 -7.47 7.45
CA LYS A 96 5.70 -7.30 6.61
C LYS A 96 5.51 -7.88 5.21
N ALA A 97 4.94 -9.08 5.10
CA ALA A 97 4.65 -9.68 3.80
C ALA A 97 3.61 -8.87 2.99
N CYS A 98 2.55 -8.36 3.66
CA CYS A 98 1.58 -7.49 3.03
C CYS A 98 2.21 -6.17 2.53
N LYS A 99 3.09 -5.55 3.33
CA LYS A 99 3.85 -4.36 2.90
C LYS A 99 4.72 -4.65 1.68
N THR A 100 5.41 -5.79 1.66
CA THR A 100 6.23 -6.20 0.52
C THR A 100 5.38 -6.38 -0.74
N LYS A 101 4.23 -7.06 -0.66
CA LYS A 101 3.32 -7.20 -1.80
C LYS A 101 2.75 -5.85 -2.25
N ALA A 102 2.36 -4.97 -1.33
CA ALA A 102 1.91 -3.63 -1.66
C ALA A 102 3.00 -2.81 -2.37
N LEU A 103 4.27 -2.96 -1.98
CA LEU A 103 5.39 -2.31 -2.66
C LEU A 103 5.55 -2.80 -4.10
N PHE A 104 5.40 -4.11 -4.34
CA PHE A 104 5.41 -4.66 -5.70
C PHE A 104 4.20 -4.16 -6.52
N ALA A 105 3.02 -4.08 -5.90
CA ALA A 105 1.84 -3.53 -6.55
C ALA A 105 2.03 -2.07 -6.98
N CYS A 106 2.67 -1.23 -6.16
CA CYS A 106 2.98 0.15 -6.51
C CYS A 106 4.01 0.28 -7.65
N LYS A 107 4.81 -0.75 -7.94
CA LYS A 107 5.74 -0.77 -9.08
C LYS A 107 5.07 -1.23 -10.38
N SER A 108 3.95 -1.94 -10.28
CA SER A 108 3.18 -2.38 -11.44
C SER A 108 2.31 -1.23 -11.96
N TYR A 109 2.50 -0.87 -13.23
CA TYR A 109 1.71 0.17 -13.88
C TYR A 109 0.21 -0.15 -13.87
N GLN A 110 -0.14 -1.42 -14.13
CA GLN A 110 -1.54 -1.86 -14.16
C GLN A 110 -2.16 -1.75 -12.76
N LEU A 111 -1.48 -2.28 -11.74
CA LEU A 111 -2.02 -2.28 -10.39
C LEU A 111 -2.17 -0.85 -9.84
N ALA A 112 -1.14 -0.02 -10.00
CA ALA A 112 -1.12 1.33 -9.42
C ALA A 112 -2.12 2.31 -10.07
N ASN A 113 -2.48 2.11 -11.34
CA ASN A 113 -3.34 3.05 -12.06
C ASN A 113 -4.78 2.56 -12.24
N TYR A 114 -5.02 1.24 -12.33
CA TYR A 114 -6.35 0.73 -12.70
C TYR A 114 -7.21 0.39 -11.49
N PHE A 115 -6.60 0.10 -10.34
CA PHE A 115 -7.35 -0.29 -9.14
C PHE A 115 -7.23 0.74 -8.02
N PRO A 116 -8.31 0.98 -7.27
CA PRO A 116 -8.24 1.78 -6.06
C PRO A 116 -7.23 1.21 -5.05
N ALA A 117 -6.52 2.09 -4.34
CA ALA A 117 -5.55 1.71 -3.32
C ALA A 117 -6.11 0.76 -2.23
N LYS A 118 -7.38 0.95 -1.86
CA LYS A 118 -8.12 0.05 -0.94
C LYS A 118 -8.26 -1.37 -1.50
N THR A 119 -8.55 -1.51 -2.79
CA THR A 119 -8.69 -2.80 -3.48
C THR A 119 -7.36 -3.54 -3.48
N ILE A 120 -6.28 -2.83 -3.82
CA ILE A 120 -4.92 -3.39 -3.81
C ILE A 120 -4.54 -3.82 -2.39
N ALA A 121 -4.82 -3.00 -1.38
CA ALA A 121 -4.53 -3.32 0.02
C ALA A 121 -5.28 -4.58 0.47
N ALA A 122 -6.57 -4.69 0.16
CA ALA A 122 -7.38 -5.87 0.44
C ALA A 122 -6.82 -7.11 -0.28
N GLY A 123 -6.47 -6.99 -1.56
CA GLY A 123 -5.89 -8.07 -2.35
C GLY A 123 -4.55 -8.57 -1.79
N CYS A 124 -3.69 -7.64 -1.35
CA CYS A 124 -2.43 -7.98 -0.70
C CYS A 124 -2.66 -8.80 0.58
N VAL A 125 -3.63 -8.40 1.42
CA VAL A 125 -3.97 -9.15 2.63
C VAL A 125 -4.51 -10.54 2.28
N TYR A 126 -5.46 -10.63 1.35
CA TYR A 126 -6.04 -11.91 0.91
C TYR A 126 -4.99 -12.89 0.43
N ILE A 127 -4.10 -12.45 -0.48
CA ILE A 127 -3.07 -13.32 -1.07
C ILE A 127 -2.06 -13.77 -0.03
N VAL A 128 -1.62 -12.88 0.86
CA VAL A 128 -0.66 -13.26 1.91
C VAL A 128 -1.27 -14.31 2.85
N LEU A 129 -2.54 -14.16 3.22
CA LEU A 129 -3.22 -15.14 4.06
C LEU A 129 -3.46 -16.46 3.33
N LYS A 130 -3.87 -16.41 2.07
CA LYS A 130 -4.04 -17.58 1.21
C LYS A 130 -2.73 -18.36 1.04
N ASN A 131 -1.63 -17.67 0.72
CA ASN A 131 -0.32 -18.28 0.54
C ASN A 131 0.26 -18.87 1.84
N ARG A 132 -0.21 -18.40 3.00
CA ARG A 132 0.14 -18.95 4.31
C ARG A 132 -0.81 -20.05 4.79
N GLY A 133 -1.79 -20.44 3.98
CA GLY A 133 -2.77 -21.47 4.35
C GLY A 133 -3.78 -21.04 5.42
N LEU A 134 -3.92 -19.73 5.67
CA LEU A 134 -4.86 -19.19 6.66
C LEU A 134 -6.29 -19.04 6.12
N LEU A 135 -6.48 -19.18 4.80
CA LEU A 135 -7.77 -19.10 4.12
C LEU A 135 -8.03 -20.41 3.35
N LEU A 136 -8.28 -21.49 4.08
CA LEU A 136 -8.69 -22.76 3.49
C LEU A 136 -10.15 -22.65 3.03
N GLU A 137 -10.39 -22.94 1.74
CA GLU A 137 -11.72 -23.07 1.12
C GLU A 137 -12.61 -21.81 1.06
N VAL A 138 -12.14 -20.65 1.52
CA VAL A 138 -12.94 -19.42 1.47
C VAL A 138 -12.86 -18.77 0.07
N HIS A 139 -14.00 -18.69 -0.62
CA HIS A 139 -14.12 -17.90 -1.85
C HIS A 139 -13.77 -16.43 -1.60
N ALA A 140 -12.93 -15.86 -2.48
CA ALA A 140 -12.40 -14.51 -2.35
C ALA A 140 -13.49 -13.44 -2.16
N GLY A 141 -14.59 -13.59 -2.90
CA GLY A 141 -15.75 -12.72 -2.81
C GLY A 141 -16.49 -12.75 -1.47
N THR A 142 -16.63 -13.94 -0.88
CA THR A 142 -17.24 -14.12 0.45
C THR A 142 -16.35 -13.50 1.52
N TRP A 143 -15.04 -13.78 1.45
CA TRP A 143 -14.05 -13.21 2.36
C TRP A 143 -14.07 -11.68 2.35
N LEU A 144 -14.11 -11.06 1.16
CA LEU A 144 -14.13 -9.59 1.04
C LEU A 144 -15.34 -8.98 1.73
N LYS A 145 -16.53 -9.55 1.48
CA LYS A 145 -17.80 -9.08 2.04
C LYS A 145 -17.84 -9.21 3.57
N GLU A 146 -17.28 -10.28 4.10
CA GLU A 146 -17.25 -10.54 5.54
C GLU A 146 -16.19 -9.72 6.28
N LYS A 147 -14.98 -9.59 5.71
CA LYS A 147 -13.80 -9.14 6.45
C LYS A 147 -13.35 -7.71 6.19
N ILE A 148 -13.69 -7.08 5.08
CA ILE A 148 -13.26 -5.69 4.78
C ILE A 148 -14.48 -4.80 4.48
N GLY A 149 -15.52 -5.38 3.88
CA GLY A 149 -16.82 -4.74 3.71
C GLY A 149 -17.10 -4.24 2.30
N ARG A 150 -18.25 -3.59 2.13
CA ARG A 150 -18.88 -3.25 0.83
C ARG A 150 -18.26 -2.05 0.09
N SER A 151 -17.15 -1.48 0.59
CA SER A 151 -16.54 -0.30 -0.04
C SER A 151 -15.72 -0.65 -1.29
N ILE A 152 -15.44 -1.94 -1.53
CA ILE A 152 -14.61 -2.42 -2.64
C ILE A 152 -15.51 -3.14 -3.65
N GLU A 153 -15.32 -2.82 -4.93
CA GLU A 153 -16.02 -3.49 -6.03
C GLU A 153 -15.45 -4.90 -6.23
N MET A 154 -16.35 -5.86 -6.43
CA MET A 154 -16.00 -7.28 -6.44
C MET A 154 -15.17 -7.64 -7.67
N GLU A 155 -15.52 -7.07 -8.83
CA GLU A 155 -14.84 -7.28 -10.11
C GLU A 155 -13.39 -6.78 -10.03
N ASP A 156 -13.20 -5.53 -9.60
CA ASP A 156 -11.88 -4.93 -9.34
C ASP A 156 -11.03 -5.79 -8.39
N PHE A 157 -11.64 -6.33 -7.34
CA PHE A 157 -10.93 -7.16 -6.38
C PHE A 157 -10.48 -8.49 -6.97
N GLU A 158 -11.35 -9.18 -7.70
CA GLU A 158 -11.04 -10.46 -8.35
C GLU A 158 -9.96 -10.32 -9.43
N GLU A 159 -10.01 -9.24 -10.21
CA GLU A 159 -8.96 -8.94 -11.19
C GLU A 159 -7.63 -8.58 -10.50
N ALA A 160 -7.67 -7.73 -9.48
CA ALA A 160 -6.46 -7.34 -8.74
C ALA A 160 -5.77 -8.54 -8.08
N ILE A 161 -6.52 -9.48 -7.48
CA ILE A 161 -5.92 -10.69 -6.88
C ILE A 161 -5.34 -11.64 -7.94
N SER A 162 -5.95 -11.70 -9.13
CA SER A 162 -5.43 -12.50 -10.24
C SER A 162 -4.06 -12.00 -10.66
N ILE A 163 -3.91 -10.69 -10.82
CA ILE A 163 -2.63 -10.05 -11.19
C ILE A 163 -1.60 -10.20 -10.05
N LEU A 164 -1.98 -9.91 -8.81
CA LEU A 164 -1.09 -9.99 -7.65
C LEU A 164 -0.60 -11.41 -7.33
N GLY A 165 -1.36 -12.43 -7.76
CA GLY A 165 -1.07 -13.85 -7.56
C GLY A 165 -0.12 -14.46 -8.61
N GLN A 166 0.22 -13.73 -9.68
CA GLN A 166 1.16 -14.18 -10.70
C GLN A 166 2.64 -13.94 -10.33
N ASP A 167 2.88 -13.17 -9.25
CA ASP A 167 4.20 -12.87 -8.67
C ASP A 167 4.52 -13.76 -7.45
#